data_AF-A0A921FXD4-F1
#
_entry.id   AF-A0A921FXD4-F1
#
_cell.length_a   1.000
_cell.length_b   1.000
_cell.length_c   1.000
_cell.angle_alpha   90.00
_cell.angle_beta   90.00
_cell.angle_gamma   90.00
#
_symmetry.space_group_name_H-M   'P 1'
#
loop_
_entity.id
_entity.type
_entity.pdbx_description
1 polymer ?
#
loop_
_entity_poly.entity_id
_entity_poly.type
_entity_poly.pdbx_seq_one_letter_code
_entity_poly.pdbx_strand_id
1 'polypeptide(L)' 'MTNEERDQLSDMLLQSLYDYHFANNGGSYNLPKAMINADVKSKLAIENLIEKEYATDSGQGTDNLVLAITTQGMDYIKNK' A
#
# COMPACT_ATOMS: atom_id res chain seq x y z
N MET A 1 -5.38 -6.49 16.37
CA MET A 1 -6.10 -6.04 15.17
C MET A 1 -6.86 -7.23 14.66
N THR A 2 -8.16 -7.08 14.42
CA THR A 2 -8.97 -8.13 13.78
C THR A 2 -8.69 -8.17 12.29
N ASN A 3 -9.09 -9.25 11.61
CA ASN A 3 -8.95 -9.34 10.15
C ASN A 3 -9.75 -8.23 9.44
N GLU A 4 -10.94 -7.89 9.96
CA GLU A 4 -11.78 -6.82 9.42
C GLU A 4 -11.14 -5.43 9.54
N GLU A 5 -10.57 -5.11 10.71
CA GLU A 5 -9.85 -3.85 10.92
C GLU A 5 -8.64 -3.73 9.98
N ARG A 6 -7.94 -4.85 9.74
CA ARG A 6 -6.80 -4.90 8.82
C ARG A 6 -7.26 -4.68 7.38
N ASP A 7 -8.32 -5.35 6.94
CA ASP A 7 -8.83 -5.21 5.58
C ASP A 7 -9.37 -3.80 5.32
N GLN A 8 -10.08 -3.20 6.29
CA GLN A 8 -10.50 -1.79 6.20
C GLN A 8 -9.31 -0.83 6.06
N LEU A 9 -8.27 -1.02 6.87
CA LEU A 9 -7.07 -0.16 6.78
C LEU A 9 -6.32 -0.38 5.45
N SER A 10 -6.19 -1.63 5.00
CA SER A 10 -5.63 -1.94 3.68
C SER A 10 -6.43 -1.28 2.55
N ASP A 11 -7.76 -1.33 2.61
CA ASP A 11 -8.64 -0.70 1.62
C ASP A 11 -8.45 0.82 1.56
N MET A 12 -8.37 1.48 2.73
CA MET A 12 -8.10 2.92 2.81
C MET A 12 -6.73 3.27 2.23
N LEU A 13 -5.69 2.48 2.54
CA LEU A 13 -4.36 2.67 1.98
C LEU A 13 -4.33 2.45 0.46
N LEU A 14 -5.04 1.44 -0.04
CA LEU A 14 -5.13 1.16 -1.46
C LEU A 14 -5.86 2.26 -2.23
N GLN A 15 -6.95 2.80 -1.67
CA GLN A 15 -7.63 3.96 -2.23
C GLN A 15 -6.68 5.16 -2.30
N SER A 16 -5.91 5.40 -1.24
CA SER A 16 -4.93 6.48 -1.21
C SER A 16 -3.84 6.31 -2.28
N LEU A 17 -3.35 5.08 -2.49
CA LEU A 17 -2.40 4.77 -3.56
C LEU A 17 -3.01 4.97 -4.95
N TYR A 18 -4.28 4.58 -5.15
CA TYR A 18 -5.01 4.80 -6.39
C TYR A 18 -5.08 6.30 -6.71
N ASP A 19 -5.55 7.11 -5.76
CA ASP A 19 -5.68 8.55 -5.96
C ASP A 19 -4.32 9.21 -6.25
N TYR A 20 -3.28 8.81 -5.51
CA TYR A 20 -1.93 9.32 -5.72
C TYR A 20 -1.36 8.95 -7.09
N HIS A 21 -1.58 7.72 -7.56
CA HIS A 21 -1.15 7.25 -8.86
C HIS A 21 -1.70 8.15 -9.97
N PHE A 22 -3.00 8.46 -9.96
CA PHE A 22 -3.62 9.32 -10.97
C PHE A 22 -3.27 10.79 -10.81
N ALA A 23 -3.12 11.29 -9.58
CA ALA A 23 -2.71 12.67 -9.32
C ALA A 23 -1.25 12.94 -9.73
N ASN A 24 -0.39 11.92 -9.72
CA ASN A 24 1.06 12.05 -9.92
C ASN A 24 1.60 11.24 -11.10
N ASN A 25 0.77 10.97 -12.13
CA ASN A 25 1.17 10.30 -13.37
C ASN A 25 1.93 8.98 -13.17
N GLY A 26 1.39 8.11 -12.33
CA GLY A 26 2.00 6.82 -12.01
C GLY A 26 2.98 6.83 -10.84
N GLY A 27 2.92 7.87 -9.98
CA GLY A 27 3.81 8.01 -8.84
C GLY A 27 3.67 6.91 -7.78
N SER A 28 4.74 6.75 -6.99
CA SER A 28 4.83 5.82 -5.86
C SER A 28 4.97 6.57 -4.53
N TYR A 29 4.54 5.96 -3.43
CA TYR A 29 4.83 6.41 -2.08
C TYR A 29 6.25 6.06 -1.68
N ASN A 30 6.98 7.06 -1.18
CA ASN A 30 8.30 6.88 -0.59
C ASN A 30 8.18 7.10 0.91
N LEU A 31 8.27 6.01 1.68
CA LEU A 31 8.07 6.02 3.13
C LEU A 31 9.31 5.45 3.82
N PRO A 32 9.91 6.14 4.81
CA PRO A 32 10.99 5.56 5.59
C PRO A 32 10.53 4.29 6.30
N LYS A 33 11.28 3.18 6.14
CA LYS A 33 10.94 1.89 6.78
C LYS A 33 10.91 1.99 8.30
N ALA A 34 11.71 2.88 8.88
CA ALA A 34 11.68 3.17 10.31
C ALA A 34 10.31 3.64 10.80
N MET A 35 9.61 4.47 10.02
CA MET A 35 8.27 4.96 10.35
C MET A 35 7.23 3.86 10.25
N ILE A 36 7.32 3.00 9.22
CA ILE A 36 6.40 1.87 9.03
C ILE A 36 6.60 0.84 10.15
N ASN A 37 7.86 0.54 10.51
CA ASN A 37 8.17 -0.40 11.58
C ASN A 37 7.75 0.11 12.97
N ALA A 38 7.61 1.42 13.14
CA ALA A 38 7.10 2.01 14.39
C ALA A 38 5.59 1.86 14.56
N ASP A 39 4.83 1.69 13.46
CA ASP A 39 3.38 1.44 13.48
C ASP A 39 3.05 0.05 12.91
N VAL A 40 2.88 -0.90 13.81
CA VAL A 40 2.55 -2.30 13.49
C VAL A 40 1.25 -2.42 12.66
N LYS A 41 0.26 -1.55 12.85
CA LYS A 41 -1.00 -1.63 12.09
C LYS A 41 -0.78 -1.23 10.63
N SER A 42 -0.12 -0.10 10.42
CA SER A 42 0.24 0.38 9.09
C SER A 42 1.13 -0.64 8.36
N LYS A 43 2.10 -1.22 9.06
CA LYS A 43 2.94 -2.29 8.53
C LYS A 43 2.13 -3.49 8.04
N LEU A 44 1.29 -4.06 8.89
CA LEU A 44 0.47 -5.23 8.55
C LEU A 44 -0.51 -4.96 7.40
N ALA A 45 -1.06 -3.74 7.32
CA ALA A 45 -1.96 -3.37 6.23
C ALA A 45 -1.21 -3.24 4.90
N ILE A 46 0.01 -2.70 4.89
CA ILE A 46 0.88 -2.64 3.71
C ILE A 46 1.30 -4.05 3.29
N GLU A 47 1.72 -4.89 4.24
CA GLU A 47 2.08 -6.28 3.96
C GLU A 47 0.91 -7.05 3.33
N ASN A 48 -0.32 -6.86 3.83
CA ASN A 48 -1.53 -7.45 3.26
C ASN A 48 -1.80 -6.98 1.81
N LEU A 49 -1.53 -5.72 1.48
CA LEU A 49 -1.65 -5.21 0.11
C LEU A 49 -0.62 -5.83 -0.83
N ILE A 50 0.60 -6.04 -0.35
CA ILE A 50 1.67 -6.68 -1.13
C ILE A 50 1.37 -8.18 -1.32
N GLU A 51 0.94 -8.87 -0.26
CA GLU A 51 0.57 -10.29 -0.29
C GLU A 51 -0.59 -10.57 -1.26
N LYS A 52 -1.58 -9.66 -1.33
CA LYS A 52 -2.68 -9.72 -2.30
C LYS A 52 -2.33 -9.20 -3.69
N GLU A 53 -1.07 -8.83 -3.93
CA GLU A 53 -0.56 -8.27 -5.18
C GLU A 53 -1.27 -6.98 -5.63
N TYR A 54 -1.93 -6.27 -4.71
CA TYR A 54 -2.59 -4.98 -4.98
C TYR A 54 -1.61 -3.80 -4.97
N ALA A 55 -0.47 -3.97 -4.31
CA ALA A 55 0.64 -3.03 -4.32
C ALA A 55 1.98 -3.77 -4.46
N THR A 56 3.02 -3.06 -4.87
CA THR A 56 4.39 -3.59 -5.00
C THR A 56 5.40 -2.67 -4.32
N ASP A 57 6.42 -3.26 -3.68
CA ASP A 57 7.56 -2.55 -3.12
C ASP A 57 8.79 -2.68 -4.03
N SER A 58 9.24 -1.54 -4.57
CA SER A 58 10.48 -1.46 -5.35
C SER A 58 11.67 -0.91 -4.56
N GLY A 59 11.49 -0.61 -3.26
CA GLY A 59 12.50 -0.10 -2.34
C GLY A 59 13.35 -1.17 -1.66
N GLN A 60 13.37 -2.39 -2.19
CA GLN A 60 14.16 -3.48 -1.64
C GLN A 60 15.65 -3.12 -1.61
N GLY A 61 16.33 -3.40 -0.50
CA GLY A 61 17.74 -3.02 -0.29
C GLY A 61 17.99 -1.56 0.08
N THR A 62 16.94 -0.74 0.27
CA THR A 62 17.05 0.64 0.75
C THR A 62 16.39 0.83 2.12
N ASP A 63 16.61 1.98 2.76
CA ASP A 63 15.93 2.37 4.01
C ASP A 63 14.48 2.84 3.79
N ASN A 64 14.02 2.90 2.54
CA ASN A 64 12.69 3.35 2.17
C ASN A 64 11.86 2.20 1.59
N LEU A 65 10.57 2.19 1.91
CA LEU A 65 9.54 1.50 1.15
C LEU A 65 9.18 2.36 -0.05
N VAL A 66 9.18 1.77 -1.26
CA VAL A 66 8.73 2.45 -2.48
C VAL A 66 7.49 1.73 -2.99
N LEU A 67 6.33 2.15 -2.49
CA LEU A 67 5.05 1.46 -2.68
C LEU A 67 4.28 2.03 -3.87
N ALA A 68 4.00 1.20 -4.86
CA ALA A 68 3.19 1.55 -6.02
C ALA A 68 1.94 0.65 -6.09
N ILE A 69 0.81 1.19 -6.55
CA ILE A 69 -0.37 0.39 -6.86
C ILE A 69 -0.13 -0.45 -8.13
N THR A 70 -0.62 -1.69 -8.15
CA THR A 70 -0.58 -2.55 -9.34
C THR A 70 -1.86 -2.41 -10.16
N THR A 71 -1.88 -2.96 -11.37
CA THR A 71 -3.11 -3.06 -12.17
C THR A 71 -4.20 -3.82 -11.42
N GLN A 72 -3.85 -4.92 -10.74
CA GLN A 72 -4.79 -5.69 -9.93
C GLN A 72 -5.39 -4.88 -8.78
N GLY A 73 -4.58 -4.07 -8.10
CA GLY A 73 -5.07 -3.16 -7.05
C GLY A 73 -6.01 -2.09 -7.60
N MET A 74 -5.70 -1.54 -8.78
CA MET A 74 -6.59 -0.58 -9.46
C MET A 74 -7.92 -1.21 -9.86
N ASP A 75 -7.89 -2.40 -10.42
CA ASP A 75 -9.10 -3.12 -10.83
C ASP A 75 -9.95 -3.50 -9.62
N TYR A 76 -9.32 -3.89 -8.50
CA TYR A 76 -10.03 -4.16 -7.24
C TYR A 76 -10.82 -2.92 -6.76
N ILE A 77 -10.19 -1.74 -6.72
CA ILE A 77 -10.86 -0.49 -6.31
C ILE A 77 -12.02 -0.14 -7.25
N LYS A 78 -11.85 -0.32 -8.56
CA LYS A 78 -12.88 0.02 -9.55
C LYS A 78 -14.12 -0.89 -9.51
N ASN A 79 -13.96 -2.13 -9.07
CA ASN A 79 -15.03 -3.14 -9.05
C ASN A 79 -15.69 -3.29 -7.67
N LYS A 80 -15.38 -2.41 -6.73
CA LYS A 80 -15.93 -2.39 -5.37
C LYS A 80 -17.18 -1.53 -5.29
#